data_AF-A0A968IU25-F1
#
_entry.id   AF-A0A968IU25-F1
#
_cell.length_a   1.000
_cell.length_b   1.000
_cell.length_c   1.000
_cell.angle_alpha   90.00
_cell.angle_beta   90.00
_cell.angle_gamma   90.00
#
_symmetry.space_group_name_H-M   'P 1'
#
loop_
_entity.id
_entity.type
_entity.pdbx_description
1 polymer ?
#
loop_
_entity_poly.entity_id
_entity_poly.type
_entity_poly.pdbx_seq_one_letter_code
_entity_poly.pdbx_strand_id
1 'polypeptide(L)'
;MNQNLSVREQLTYLINKEGISLEKLTDLYIREGLVDRFSRSNLNQKYVMKGASVFQILAGKAHRPTKDIDFLGFGTNNPQQLKEEFSEIIKIPLNDGLRFSDISASILQAGQKYEGVRLDIKGNLEDVPIKG
;
A
#
# COMPACT_ATOMS: atom_id res chain seq x y z
N MET A 1 25.05 13.68 -15.62
CA MET A 1 25.46 12.61 -14.70
C MET A 1 24.23 12.25 -13.87
N ASN A 2 23.53 11.16 -14.17
CA ASN A 2 22.44 10.69 -13.32
C ASN A 2 23.07 9.92 -12.16
N GLN A 3 23.28 10.58 -11.02
CA GLN A 3 23.58 9.87 -9.79
C GLN A 3 22.36 9.03 -9.45
N ASN A 4 22.55 7.72 -9.33
CA ASN A 4 21.50 6.79 -8.92
C ASN A 4 21.27 7.01 -7.42
N LEU A 5 20.43 8.00 -7.11
CA LEU A 5 20.06 8.33 -5.74
C LEU A 5 19.35 7.11 -5.14
N SER A 6 19.72 6.75 -3.92
CA SER A 6 18.94 5.79 -3.13
C SER A 6 17.48 6.24 -3.03
N VAL A 7 16.54 5.30 -2.87
CA VAL A 7 15.10 5.60 -2.67
C VAL A 7 14.92 6.72 -1.65
N ARG A 8 15.71 6.69 -0.58
CA ARG A 8 15.66 7.70 0.46
C ARG A 8 16.10 9.09 -0.01
N GLU A 9 17.21 9.22 -0.73
CA GLU A 9 17.65 10.53 -1.23
C GLU A 9 16.60 11.13 -2.17
N GLN A 10 15.90 10.29 -2.93
CA GLN A 10 14.75 10.71 -3.72
C GLN A 10 13.60 11.19 -2.83
N LEU A 11 13.25 10.46 -1.76
CA LEU A 11 12.22 10.87 -0.80
C LEU A 11 12.60 12.18 -0.08
N THR A 12 13.85 12.35 0.36
CA THR A 12 14.35 13.59 1.00
C THR A 12 14.31 14.77 0.03
N TYR A 13 14.70 14.56 -1.23
CA TYR A 13 14.57 15.59 -2.26
C TYR A 13 13.11 16.01 -2.45
N LEU A 14 12.18 15.05 -2.51
CA LEU A 14 10.74 15.33 -2.65
C LEU A 14 10.17 16.07 -1.44
N ILE A 15 10.58 15.73 -0.22
CA ILE A 15 10.19 16.46 1.01
C ILE A 15 10.56 17.94 0.90
N ASN A 16 11.82 18.22 0.54
CA ASN A 16 12.33 19.58 0.43
C ASN A 16 11.68 20.36 -0.73
N LYS A 17 11.36 19.68 -1.82
CA LYS A 17 10.77 20.29 -3.02
C LYS A 17 9.27 20.57 -2.86
N GLU A 18 8.52 19.62 -2.30
CA GLU A 18 7.05 19.64 -2.28
C GLU A 18 6.48 20.07 -0.90
N GLY A 19 7.32 20.22 0.13
CA GLY A 19 6.89 20.62 1.48
C GLY A 19 6.05 19.55 2.21
N ILE A 20 6.15 18.29 1.77
CA ILE A 20 5.41 17.16 2.35
C ILE A 20 6.21 16.60 3.54
N SER A 21 5.54 16.29 4.66
CA SER A 21 6.22 15.66 5.80
C SER A 21 6.74 14.27 5.45
N LEU A 22 7.88 13.89 6.05
CA LEU A 22 8.49 12.57 5.88
C LEU A 22 7.50 11.44 6.18
N GLU A 23 6.76 11.54 7.28
CA GLU A 23 5.75 10.54 7.67
C GLU A 23 4.72 10.31 6.56
N LYS A 24 4.18 11.40 5.99
CA LYS A 24 3.17 11.33 4.93
C LYS A 24 3.75 10.75 3.65
N LEU A 25 4.97 11.14 3.28
CA LEU A 25 5.60 10.62 2.06
C LEU A 25 5.95 9.13 2.18
N THR A 26 6.45 8.70 3.35
CA THR A 26 6.73 7.29 3.63
C THR A 26 5.47 6.44 3.61
N ASP A 27 4.39 6.92 4.24
CA ASP A 27 3.09 6.25 4.23
C ASP A 27 2.52 6.10 2.80
N LEU A 28 2.68 7.13 1.95
CA LEU A 28 2.32 7.06 0.54
C LEU A 28 3.15 6.02 -0.21
N TYR A 29 4.47 6.06 -0.04
CA TYR A 29 5.40 5.16 -0.71
C TYR A 29 5.15 3.69 -0.34
N ILE A 30 4.89 3.40 0.94
CA ILE A 30 4.51 2.06 1.40
C ILE A 30 3.23 1.59 0.70
N ARG A 31 2.21 2.45 0.62
CA ARG A 31 0.92 2.10 -0.01
C ARG A 31 1.05 1.87 -1.51
N GLU A 32 1.81 2.71 -2.21
CA GLU A 32 2.10 2.51 -3.63
C GLU A 32 2.88 1.21 -3.87
N GLY A 33 3.85 0.89 -3.00
CA GLY A 33 4.59 -0.38 -3.08
C GLY A 33 3.73 -1.61 -2.84
N LEU A 34 2.69 -1.52 -1.99
CA LEU A 34 1.69 -2.58 -1.83
C LEU A 34 0.84 -2.74 -3.09
N VAL A 35 0.41 -1.62 -3.69
CA VAL A 35 -0.36 -1.62 -4.94
C VAL A 35 0.46 -2.18 -6.10
N ASP A 36 1.75 -1.87 -6.21
CA ASP A 36 2.62 -2.41 -7.25
C ASP A 36 2.73 -3.94 -7.12
N ARG A 37 3.01 -4.44 -5.90
CA ARG A 37 2.99 -5.89 -5.63
C ARG A 37 1.65 -6.53 -5.98
N PHE A 38 0.53 -5.93 -5.56
CA PHE A 38 -0.80 -6.39 -5.90
C PHE A 38 -1.01 -6.47 -7.43
N SER A 39 -0.61 -5.43 -8.17
CA SER A 39 -0.75 -5.35 -9.62
C SER A 39 0.03 -6.43 -10.37
N ARG A 40 1.16 -6.88 -9.79
CA ARG A 40 2.00 -7.97 -10.33
C ARG A 40 1.58 -9.36 -9.88
N SER A 41 0.64 -9.46 -8.94
CA SER A 41 0.14 -10.73 -8.44
C SER A 41 -0.87 -11.35 -9.42
N ASN A 42 -0.97 -12.68 -9.41
CA ASN A 42 -2.02 -13.40 -10.13
C ASN A 42 -3.43 -13.16 -9.55
N LEU A 43 -3.52 -12.47 -8.41
CA LEU A 43 -4.78 -12.14 -7.75
C LEU A 43 -5.39 -10.83 -8.27
N ASN A 44 -4.67 -10.07 -9.10
CA ASN A 44 -5.15 -8.79 -9.62
C ASN A 44 -6.48 -8.90 -10.40
N GLN A 45 -6.81 -10.07 -10.96
CA GLN A 45 -8.06 -10.31 -11.68
C GLN A 45 -9.25 -10.55 -10.75
N LYS A 46 -9.01 -10.90 -9.49
CA LYS A 46 -10.05 -11.15 -8.48
C LYS A 46 -10.54 -9.88 -7.79
N TYR A 47 -9.84 -8.75 -7.94
CA TYR A 47 -10.17 -7.53 -7.22
C TYR A 47 -10.14 -6.31 -8.15
N VAL A 48 -11.06 -5.38 -7.89
CA VAL A 48 -11.05 -4.05 -8.52
C VAL A 48 -10.73 -3.02 -7.44
N MET A 49 -9.66 -2.24 -7.64
CA MET A 49 -9.41 -1.08 -6.78
C MET A 49 -10.53 -0.05 -6.95
N LYS A 50 -11.01 0.49 -5.84
CA LYS A 50 -12.08 1.50 -5.80
C LYS A 50 -11.74 2.61 -4.79
N GLY A 51 -12.68 3.53 -4.60
CA GLY A 51 -12.57 4.55 -3.56
C GLY A 51 -11.57 5.66 -3.91
N ALA A 52 -11.14 6.37 -2.87
CA ALA A 52 -10.32 7.58 -3.02
C ALA A 52 -8.91 7.29 -3.57
N SER A 53 -8.40 6.08 -3.34
CA SER A 53 -7.05 5.65 -3.74
C SER A 53 -6.89 5.54 -5.26
N VAL A 54 -7.98 5.29 -6.00
CA VAL A 54 -7.97 5.31 -7.48
C VAL A 54 -7.64 6.70 -8.01
N PHE A 55 -8.17 7.77 -7.41
CA PHE A 55 -7.87 9.13 -7.84
C PHE A 55 -6.40 9.49 -7.60
N GLN A 56 -5.81 8.98 -6.52
CA GLN A 56 -4.40 9.20 -6.24
C GLN A 56 -3.50 8.58 -7.32
N ILE A 57 -3.80 7.34 -7.72
CA ILE A 57 -3.04 6.63 -8.76
C ILE A 57 -3.25 7.28 -10.15
N LEU A 58 -4.48 7.65 -10.50
CA LEU A 58 -4.81 8.18 -11.83
C LEU A 58 -4.46 9.66 -12.02
N ALA A 59 -4.63 10.49 -10.99
CA ALA A 59 -4.43 11.94 -11.12
C ALA A 59 -3.08 12.42 -10.55
N GLY A 60 -2.27 11.53 -9.96
CA GLY A 60 -1.02 11.87 -9.29
C GLY A 60 -1.19 12.81 -8.08
N LYS A 61 -2.42 13.09 -7.66
CA LYS A 61 -2.78 13.96 -6.54
C LYS A 61 -3.97 13.38 -5.80
N ALA A 62 -3.80 13.17 -4.50
CA ALA A 62 -4.91 12.78 -3.63
C ALA A 62 -5.88 13.97 -3.45
N HIS A 63 -7.15 13.78 -3.80
CA HIS A 63 -8.21 14.79 -3.59
C HIS A 63 -8.51 15.04 -2.10
N ARG A 64 -8.27 14.03 -1.25
CA ARG A 64 -8.28 14.10 0.22
C ARG A 64 -7.24 13.10 0.77
N PRO A 65 -6.76 13.27 2.02
CA PRO A 65 -5.97 12.22 2.68
C PRO A 65 -6.81 10.93 2.75
N THR A 66 -6.42 9.92 1.99
CA THR A 66 -6.89 8.54 2.16
C THR A 66 -5.79 7.78 2.87
N LYS A 67 -6.12 7.00 3.89
CA LYS A 67 -5.19 6.08 4.57
C LYS A 67 -5.37 4.65 4.06
N ASP A 68 -6.58 4.33 3.62
CA ASP A 68 -6.96 2.97 3.26
C ASP A 68 -6.89 2.76 1.74
N ILE A 69 -6.70 1.51 1.32
CA ILE A 69 -6.83 1.07 -0.06
C ILE A 69 -8.10 0.21 -0.14
N ASP A 70 -9.08 0.65 -0.92
CA ASP A 70 -10.34 -0.06 -1.04
C ASP A 70 -10.32 -1.00 -2.25
N PHE A 71 -10.71 -2.25 -2.01
CA PHE A 71 -10.91 -3.25 -3.07
C PHE A 71 -12.37 -3.71 -3.10
N LEU A 72 -12.87 -4.00 -4.29
CA LEU A 72 -14.03 -4.83 -4.52
C LEU A 72 -13.53 -6.21 -4.95
N GLY A 73 -13.63 -7.21 -4.08
CA GLY A 73 -13.28 -8.59 -4.40
C GLY A 73 -14.43 -9.35 -5.05
N PHE A 74 -14.10 -10.21 -6.01
CA PHE A 74 -15.00 -11.21 -6.56
C PHE A 74 -14.60 -12.57 -5.99
N GLY A 75 -15.45 -13.14 -5.13
CA GLY A 75 -15.17 -14.41 -4.47
C GLY A 75 -15.62 -14.44 -3.02
N THR A 76 -14.88 -15.14 -2.18
CA THR A 76 -15.19 -15.29 -0.75
C THR A 76 -14.74 -14.06 0.04
N ASN A 77 -15.53 -13.64 1.03
CA ASN A 77 -15.12 -12.63 2.01
C ASN A 77 -14.58 -13.30 3.29
N ASN A 78 -13.94 -14.46 3.18
CA ASN A 78 -13.37 -15.15 4.34
C ASN A 78 -12.10 -14.41 4.80
N PRO A 79 -12.04 -13.89 6.04
CA PRO A 79 -10.89 -13.12 6.51
C PRO A 79 -9.57 -13.89 6.48
N GLN A 80 -9.60 -15.19 6.79
CA GLN A 80 -8.41 -16.04 6.82
C GLN A 80 -7.88 -16.28 5.40
N GLN A 81 -8.76 -16.55 4.44
CA GLN A 81 -8.37 -16.69 3.03
C GLN A 81 -7.79 -15.38 2.48
N LEU A 82 -8.41 -14.24 2.79
CA LEU A 82 -7.91 -12.93 2.36
C LEU A 82 -6.54 -12.62 2.97
N LYS A 83 -6.32 -12.98 4.22
CA LYS A 83 -5.01 -12.87 4.87
C LYS A 83 -3.96 -13.71 4.15
N GLU A 84 -4.27 -14.94 3.77
CA GLU A 84 -3.35 -15.82 3.02
C GLU A 84 -3.02 -15.25 1.65
N GLU A 85 -4.05 -14.83 0.90
CA GLU A 85 -3.88 -14.21 -0.41
C GLU A 85 -2.98 -12.96 -0.37
N PHE A 86 -3.23 -12.05 0.59
CA PHE A 86 -2.40 -10.87 0.75
C PHE A 86 -1.02 -11.16 1.35
N SER A 87 -0.86 -12.25 2.11
CA SER A 87 0.45 -12.72 2.56
C SER A 87 1.35 -13.11 1.39
N GLU A 88 0.78 -13.68 0.32
CA GLU A 88 1.54 -13.99 -0.89
C GLU A 88 1.84 -12.73 -1.72
N ILE A 89 0.92 -11.78 -1.77
CA ILE A 89 1.15 -10.48 -2.45
C ILE A 89 2.33 -9.74 -1.83
N ILE A 90 2.38 -9.62 -0.50
CA ILE A 90 3.44 -8.84 0.15
C ILE A 90 4.84 -9.47 0.04
N LYS A 91 4.92 -10.77 -0.28
CA LYS A 91 6.17 -11.50 -0.51
C LYS A 91 6.76 -11.26 -1.91
N ILE A 92 6.02 -10.65 -2.83
CA ILE A 92 6.52 -10.35 -4.17
C ILE A 92 7.75 -9.44 -4.05
N PRO A 93 8.93 -9.90 -4.50
CA PRO A 93 10.17 -9.16 -4.31
C PRO A 93 10.22 -7.98 -5.29
N LEU A 94 10.40 -6.78 -4.75
CA LEU A 94 10.66 -5.55 -5.51
C LEU A 94 11.92 -4.87 -4.96
N ASN A 95 12.63 -4.14 -5.81
CA ASN A 95 13.81 -3.36 -5.42
C ASN A 95 13.42 -1.94 -4.97
N ASP A 96 12.46 -1.85 -4.05
CA ASP A 96 11.86 -0.60 -3.56
C ASP A 96 12.23 -0.29 -2.10
N GLY A 97 12.99 -1.17 -1.44
CA GLY A 97 13.41 -1.03 -0.05
C GLY A 97 12.29 -1.25 0.98
N LEU A 98 11.11 -1.73 0.54
CA LEU A 98 9.97 -1.96 1.42
C LEU A 98 9.95 -3.39 1.96
N ARG A 99 9.71 -3.50 3.27
CA ARG A 99 9.40 -4.77 3.94
C ARG A 99 8.02 -4.71 4.56
N PHE A 100 7.21 -5.71 4.25
CA PHE A 100 5.88 -5.88 4.81
C PHE A 100 5.87 -7.04 5.82
N SER A 101 5.13 -6.88 6.91
CA SER A 101 4.97 -7.86 7.98
C SER A 101 3.58 -7.74 8.63
N ASP A 102 3.31 -8.60 9.60
CA ASP A 102 2.21 -8.46 10.57
C ASP A 102 0.84 -8.20 9.93
N ILE A 103 0.41 -9.10 9.05
CA ILE A 103 -0.93 -9.03 8.45
C ILE A 103 -2.00 -9.61 9.39
N SER A 104 -3.06 -8.84 9.61
CA SER A 104 -4.26 -9.28 10.33
C SER A 104 -5.52 -8.98 9.53
N ALA A 105 -6.58 -9.74 9.78
CA ALA A 105 -7.85 -9.63 9.07
C ALA A 105 -9.00 -9.54 10.08
N SER A 106 -9.92 -8.60 9.86
CA SER A 106 -11.09 -8.39 10.71
C SER A 106 -12.34 -8.09 9.87
N ILE A 107 -13.52 -8.49 10.36
CA ILE A 107 -14.79 -8.18 9.72
C ILE A 107 -15.21 -6.76 10.14
N LEU A 108 -15.54 -5.91 9.16
CA LEU A 108 -15.88 -4.51 9.38
C LEU A 108 -17.27 -4.33 10.01
N GLN A 109 -18.21 -5.25 9.76
CA GLN A 109 -19.54 -5.25 10.39
C GLN A 109 -20.18 -6.64 10.25
N ALA A 110 -20.43 -7.32 11.37
CA ALA A 110 -21.09 -8.62 11.38
C ALA A 110 -22.61 -8.47 11.14
N GLY A 111 -23.22 -9.36 10.34
CA GLY A 111 -24.68 -9.48 10.19
C GLY A 111 -25.32 -8.69 9.04
N GLN A 112 -24.53 -8.15 8.10
CA GLN A 112 -25.02 -7.54 6.85
C GLN A 112 -24.93 -8.54 5.68
N LYS A 113 -25.74 -8.35 4.63
CA LYS A 113 -25.77 -9.22 3.44
C LYS A 113 -24.41 -9.31 2.71
N TYR A 114 -23.53 -8.32 2.90
CA TYR A 114 -22.16 -8.31 2.40
C TYR A 114 -21.23 -7.81 3.51
N GLU A 115 -20.55 -8.73 4.19
CA GLU A 115 -19.58 -8.39 5.23
C GLU A 115 -18.26 -7.96 4.58
N GLY A 116 -17.85 -6.72 4.78
CA GLY A 116 -16.53 -6.25 4.36
C GLY A 116 -15.44 -6.77 5.29
N VAL A 117 -14.25 -7.03 4.74
CA VAL A 117 -13.07 -7.42 5.52
C VAL A 117 -12.03 -6.30 5.44
N ARG A 118 -11.48 -5.92 6.60
CA ARG A 118 -10.30 -5.08 6.70
C ARG A 118 -9.07 -5.95 6.87
N LEU A 119 -8.05 -5.66 6.08
CA LEU A 119 -6.70 -6.16 6.27
C LEU A 119 -5.84 -5.03 6.81
N ASP A 120 -5.22 -5.26 7.97
CA ASP A 120 -4.19 -4.39 8.51
C ASP A 120 -2.83 -5.01 8.19
N ILE A 121 -2.00 -4.29 7.44
CA ILE A 121 -0.69 -4.74 6.95
C ILE A 121 0.35 -3.74 7.40
N LYS A 122 1.38 -4.20 8.12
CA LYS A 122 2.51 -3.34 8.50
C LYS A 122 3.51 -3.28 7.35
N GLY A 123 3.89 -2.08 6.95
CA GLY A 123 4.96 -1.84 5.99
C GLY A 123 6.01 -0.92 6.60
N ASN A 124 7.28 -1.17 6.30
CA ASN A 124 8.41 -0.35 6.75
C ASN A 124 9.38 -0.18 5.57
N LEU A 125 9.95 1.01 5.45
CA LEU A 125 11.11 1.25 4.60
C LEU A 125 12.34 0.83 5.42
N GLU A 126 13.23 -0.02 4.89
CA GLU A 126 14.41 -0.44 5.65
C GLU A 126 15.24 0.74 6.15
N ASP A 127 15.72 0.63 7.40
CA ASP A 127 16.46 1.66 8.12
C ASP A 127 17.70 2.12 7.34
N VAL A 128 17.62 3.34 6.84
CA VAL A 128 18.79 4.16 6.60
C VAL A 128 18.58 5.42 7.45
N PRO A 129 19.50 5.82 8.35
CA PRO A 129 19.29 6.88 9.34
C PRO A 129 19.15 8.27 8.74
N ILE A 130 17.96 8.88 8.84
CA ILE A 130 17.66 10.24 8.34
C ILE A 130 18.31 11.25 9.27
N LYS A 131 19.45 11.81 8.86
CA LYS A 131 19.99 13.00 9.54
C LYS A 131 19.06 14.15 9.22
N GLY A 132 18.41 14.67 10.26
CA GLY A 132 17.79 16.00 10.25
C GLY A 132 18.83 17.09 10.10
#